data_AF-X1NKD1-F1
#
_entry.id   AF-X1NKD1-F1
#
_cell.length_a   1.000
_cell.length_b   1.000
_cell.length_c   1.000
_cell.angle_alpha   90.00
_cell.angle_beta   90.00
_cell.angle_gamma   90.00
#
_symmetry.space_group_name_H-M   'P 1'
#
loop_
_entity.id
_entity.type
_entity.pdbx_description
1 polymer ?
#
loop_
_entity_poly.entity_id
_entity_poly.type
_entity_poly.pdbx_seq_one_letter_code
_entity_poly.pdbx_strand_id
1 'polypeptide(L)' 'VGLSWDETHDETMVSLLDKEYIMPQPYSVSGKTWFLFKALKTGSTQVTFTYSHGGAGPVTDRKVFSIDIQ' A
#
# COMPACT_ATOMS: atom_id res chain seq x y z
N VAL A 1 12.25 -14.77 -0.34
CA VAL A 1 11.47 -13.52 -0.52
C VAL A 1 10.01 -13.92 -0.50
N GLY A 2 9.18 -13.34 0.37
CA GLY A 2 7.77 -13.73 0.50
C GLY A 2 6.85 -12.87 -0.37
N LEU A 3 5.55 -13.10 -0.24
CA LEU A 3 4.53 -12.21 -0.79
C LEU A 3 4.45 -10.93 0.06
N SER A 4 4.46 -9.77 -0.57
CA SER A 4 4.36 -8.46 0.09
C SER A 4 3.40 -7.55 -0.67
N TRP A 5 2.83 -6.58 0.05
CA TRP A 5 2.09 -5.48 -0.56
C TRP A 5 3.06 -4.39 -1.00
N ASP A 6 2.87 -3.88 -2.20
CA ASP A 6 3.48 -2.65 -2.72
C ASP A 6 2.37 -1.72 -3.20
N GLU A 7 2.70 -0.44 -3.40
CA GLU A 7 1.73 0.58 -3.75
C GLU A 7 2.22 1.46 -4.90
N THR A 8 1.27 1.98 -5.67
CA THR A 8 1.49 3.06 -6.65
C THR A 8 0.42 4.12 -6.47
N HIS A 9 0.81 5.38 -6.50
CA HIS A 9 -0.06 6.55 -6.33
C HIS A 9 0.34 7.69 -7.26
N ASP A 10 -0.50 8.73 -7.32
CA ASP A 10 -0.13 10.02 -7.92
C ASP A 10 0.71 10.83 -6.91
N GLU A 11 2.02 10.89 -7.15
CA GLU A 11 3.00 11.60 -6.32
C GLU A 11 2.74 13.12 -6.23
N THR A 12 1.90 13.68 -7.11
CA THR A 12 1.52 15.09 -7.07
C THR A 12 0.32 15.37 -6.15
N MET A 13 -0.40 14.32 -5.74
CA MET A 13 -1.58 14.38 -4.88
C MET A 13 -1.27 13.91 -3.46
N VAL A 14 -0.53 12.82 -3.33
CA VAL A 14 -0.08 12.26 -2.04
C VAL A 14 1.39 11.85 -2.13
N SER A 15 2.05 11.75 -0.99
CA SER A 15 3.41 11.21 -0.87
C SER A 15 3.42 10.08 0.15
N LEU A 16 3.99 8.93 -0.22
CA LEU A 16 4.25 7.85 0.74
C LEU A 16 5.34 8.29 1.73
N LEU A 17 4.99 8.35 3.01
CA LEU A 17 5.93 8.66 4.10
C LEU A 17 6.54 7.40 4.71
N ASP A 18 5.76 6.34 4.84
CA ASP A 18 6.21 5.11 5.50
C ASP A 18 5.44 3.86 5.04
N LYS A 19 6.10 2.71 5.15
CA LYS A 19 5.57 1.38 4.86
C LYS A 19 6.07 0.40 5.92
N GLU A 20 5.15 -0.11 6.73
CA GLU A 20 5.48 -1.03 7.83
C GLU A 20 4.75 -2.38 7.69
N TYR A 21 5.48 -3.49 7.84
CA TYR A 21 4.86 -4.82 7.98
C TYR A 21 4.74 -5.17 9.46
N ILE A 22 3.51 -5.35 9.92
CA ILE A 22 3.18 -5.73 11.29
C ILE A 22 2.70 -7.18 11.30
N MET A 23 3.42 -8.03 12.01
CA MET A 23 3.01 -9.41 12.26
C MET A 23 2.37 -9.49 13.66
N PRO A 24 1.05 -9.74 13.78
CA PRO A 24 0.42 -9.81 15.10
C PRO A 24 0.94 -11.02 15.89
N GLN A 25 1.13 -10.81 17.20
CA GLN A 25 1.53 -11.85 18.15
C GLN A 25 0.30 -12.46 18.85
N PRO A 26 0.33 -13.77 19.18
CA PRO A 26 1.35 -14.75 18.81
C PRO A 26 1.34 -14.99 17.29
N TYR A 27 2.53 -15.20 16.70
CA TYR A 27 2.79 -15.27 15.25
C TYR A 27 1.62 -15.90 14.46
N SER A 28 0.80 -15.06 13.82
CA SER A 28 -0.32 -15.50 12.99
C SER A 28 0.15 -15.91 11.59
N VAL A 29 -0.73 -16.60 10.85
CA VAL A 29 -0.50 -17.01 9.45
C VAL A 29 -0.51 -15.82 8.48
N SER A 30 -0.99 -14.65 8.91
CA SER A 30 -1.09 -13.44 8.08
C SER A 30 -0.72 -12.18 8.86
N GLY A 31 0.17 -11.38 8.28
CA GLY A 31 0.50 -10.04 8.77
C GLY A 31 -0.33 -8.96 8.08
N LYS A 32 -0.15 -7.72 8.54
CA LYS A 32 -0.73 -6.51 7.94
C LYS A 32 0.39 -5.62 7.42
N THR A 33 0.17 -4.95 6.30
CA THR A 33 1.06 -3.90 5.82
C THR A 33 0.36 -2.57 5.98
N TRP A 34 0.99 -1.65 6.71
CA TRP A 34 0.55 -0.28 6.92
C TRP A 34 1.28 0.62 5.94
N PHE A 35 0.54 1.56 5.36
CA PHE A 35 1.08 2.59 4.47
C PHE A 35 0.64 3.94 5.00
N LEU A 36 1.60 4.83 5.23
CA LEU A 36 1.33 6.19 5.68
C LEU A 36 1.52 7.15 4.52
N PHE A 37 0.46 7.85 4.15
CA PHE A 37 0.49 8.86 3.10
C PHE A 37 0.31 10.26 3.68
N LYS A 38 1.04 11.23 3.11
CA LYS A 38 0.81 12.65 3.31
C LYS A 38 0.04 13.21 2.13
N ALA A 39 -1.10 13.85 2.38
CA ALA A 39 -1.78 14.65 1.39
C ALA A 39 -0.96 15.89 1.02
N LEU A 40 -0.79 16.13 -0.27
CA LEU A 40 -0.09 17.31 -0.80
C LEU A 40 -1.06 18.35 -1.36
N LYS A 41 -2.20 17.89 -1.89
CA LYS A 41 -3.26 18.72 -2.48
C LYS A 41 -4.64 18.16 -2.13
N THR A 42 -5.64 19.03 -2.16
CA THR A 42 -7.05 18.63 -2.10
C THR A 42 -7.50 18.10 -3.46
N GLY A 43 -8.55 17.28 -3.46
CA GLY A 43 -9.12 16.64 -4.65
C GLY A 43 -9.15 15.12 -4.55
N SER A 44 -9.56 14.48 -5.64
CA SER A 44 -9.70 13.03 -5.71
C SER A 44 -8.47 12.40 -6.37
N THR A 45 -7.98 11.30 -5.81
CA THR A 45 -6.90 10.50 -6.39
C THR A 45 -7.14 9.01 -6.16
N GLN A 46 -6.29 8.15 -6.74
CA GLN A 46 -6.32 6.71 -6.53
C GLN A 46 -4.97 6.21 -6.00
N VAL A 47 -5.05 5.25 -5.09
CA VAL A 47 -3.90 4.46 -4.65
C VAL A 47 -4.17 3.00 -5.01
N THR A 48 -3.24 2.39 -5.74
CA THR A 48 -3.30 0.99 -6.13
C THR A 48 -2.31 0.20 -5.31
N PHE A 49 -2.78 -0.85 -4.64
CA PHE A 49 -1.95 -1.80 -3.93
C PHE A 49 -1.86 -3.12 -4.71
N THR A 50 -0.65 -3.66 -4.82
CA THR A 50 -0.39 -4.94 -5.49
C THR A 50 0.28 -5.91 -4.52
N TYR A 51 -0.22 -7.14 -4.48
CA TYR A 51 0.37 -8.22 -3.69
C TYR A 51 1.14 -9.14 -4.63
N SER A 52 2.46 -9.19 -4.48
CA SER A 52 3.33 -9.96 -5.39
C SER A 52 4.52 -10.57 -4.67
N HIS A 53 5.15 -11.55 -5.32
CA HIS A 53 6.33 -12.22 -4.78
C HIS A 53 7.57 -11.34 -4.99
N GLY A 54 8.09 -10.76 -3.90
CA GLY A 54 9.27 -9.90 -3.95
C GLY A 54 9.12 -8.61 -4.76
N GLY A 55 7.91 -8.05 -4.84
CA GLY A 55 7.64 -6.75 -5.49
C GLY A 55 7.72 -6.73 -7.02
N ALA A 56 8.34 -7.73 -7.65
CA ALA A 56 8.49 -7.84 -9.10
C ALA A 56 7.96 -9.17 -9.69
N GLY A 57 7.48 -10.08 -8.84
CA GLY A 57 6.87 -11.34 -9.27
C GLY A 57 5.44 -11.14 -9.81
N PRO A 58 4.79 -12.22 -10.26
CA PRO A 58 3.40 -12.19 -10.69
C PRO A 58 2.49 -11.59 -9.60
N VAL A 59 1.59 -10.69 -10.02
CA VAL A 59 0.59 -10.11 -9.13
C VAL A 59 -0.42 -11.18 -8.74
N THR A 60 -0.52 -11.44 -7.45
CA THR A 60 -1.44 -12.40 -6.85
C THR A 60 -2.77 -11.75 -6.45
N ASP A 61 -2.73 -10.47 -6.03
CA ASP A 61 -3.92 -9.67 -5.69
C ASP A 61 -3.66 -8.20 -6.04
N ARG A 62 -4.72 -7.46 -6.37
CA ARG A 62 -4.69 -6.03 -6.66
C ARG A 62 -5.92 -5.34 -6.06
N LYS A 63 -5.69 -4.26 -5.32
CA LYS A 63 -6.74 -3.42 -4.74
C LYS A 63 -6.56 -1.98 -5.17
N VAL A 64 -7.64 -1.31 -5.53
CA VAL A 64 -7.63 0.10 -5.96
C VAL A 64 -8.57 0.86 -5.05
N PHE A 65 -8.07 1.91 -4.41
CA PHE A 65 -8.82 2.78 -3.52
C PHE A 65 -8.88 4.18 -4.10
N SER A 66 -10.10 4.69 -4.28
CA SER A 66 -10.30 6.12 -4.52
C SER A 66 -10.28 6.86 -3.19
N ILE A 67 -9.53 7.95 -3.12
CA ILE A 67 -9.36 8.78 -1.93
C ILE A 67 -9.78 10.20 -2.29
N ASP A 68 -10.69 10.78 -1.51
CA ASP A 68 -11.05 12.19 -1.58
C ASP A 68 -10.35 12.94 -0.45
N ILE A 69 -9.55 13.94 -0.82
CA ILE A 69 -8.78 14.78 0.11
C ILE A 69 -9.47 16.14 0.21
N GLN A 70 -9.86 16.52 1.43
CA GLN A 70 -10.54 17.77 1.75
C GLN A 70 -9.65 18.72 2.54
#